data_AF-A0A2I1FX31-F1
#
_entry.id   AF-A0A2I1FX31-F1
#
_cell.length_a   1.000
_cell.length_b   1.000
_cell.length_c   1.000
_cell.angle_alpha   90.00
_cell.angle_beta   90.00
_cell.angle_gamma   90.00
#
_symmetry.space_group_name_H-M   'P 1'
#
loop_
_entity.id
_entity.type
_entity.pdbx_description
1 polymer ?
#
loop_
_entity_poly.entity_id
_entity_poly.type
_entity_poly.pdbx_seq_one_letter_code
_entity_poly.pdbx_strand_id
1 'polypeptide(L)'
;DAMTKPGFDIFLAQQEVRNYLRKTKYELPQLSKFAEEFIPPSPTSILCFKNSYYIGESSPIQNKVVLTIELHSIKALLTQKQLHKFVLLCGPRFNGIEFKFSCDKFPHANQNKKYLSDLVDKLLEEAKKEDDKFEDIPMDTRHIEKRLKK
;
A
#
# COMPACT_ATOMS: atom_id res chain seq x y z
N ASP A 1 -10.92 -30.30 48.11
CA ASP A 1 -10.97 -28.84 47.97
C ASP A 1 -10.96 -28.43 46.51
N ALA A 2 -12.06 -27.83 46.05
CA ALA A 2 -12.16 -27.25 44.71
C ALA A 2 -11.98 -25.72 44.82
N MET A 3 -11.24 -25.14 43.87
CA MET A 3 -11.08 -23.69 43.79
C MET A 3 -12.39 -23.02 43.38
N THR A 4 -12.61 -21.78 43.83
CA THR A 4 -13.71 -20.94 43.33
C THR A 4 -13.44 -20.54 41.87
N LYS A 5 -14.50 -20.26 41.10
CA LYS A 5 -14.37 -19.90 39.67
C LYS A 5 -13.35 -18.76 39.42
N PRO A 6 -13.37 -17.63 40.17
CA PRO A 6 -12.38 -16.57 39.97
C PRO A 6 -10.94 -17.05 40.25
N GLY A 7 -10.76 -17.93 41.24
CA GLY A 7 -9.46 -18.51 41.54
C GLY A 7 -8.93 -19.42 40.41
N PHE A 8 -9.83 -20.19 39.80
CA PHE A 8 -9.51 -21.03 38.65
C PHE A 8 -9.16 -20.19 37.41
N ASP A 9 -9.88 -19.11 37.15
CA ASP A 9 -9.61 -18.20 36.02
C ASP A 9 -8.22 -17.56 36.15
N ILE A 10 -7.83 -17.14 37.36
CA ILE A 10 -6.48 -16.63 37.64
C ILE A 10 -5.41 -17.70 37.36
N PHE A 11 -5.66 -18.94 37.75
CA PHE A 11 -4.75 -20.05 37.48
C PHE A 11 -4.59 -20.31 35.97
N LEU A 12 -5.68 -20.32 35.20
CA LEU A 12 -5.62 -20.47 33.75
C LEU A 12 -4.84 -19.34 33.08
N ALA A 13 -5.06 -18.10 33.50
CA ALA A 13 -4.29 -16.96 33.00
C ALA A 13 -2.79 -17.10 33.29
N GLN A 14 -2.42 -17.57 34.49
CA GLN A 14 -1.02 -17.87 34.82
C GLN A 14 -0.43 -18.98 33.93
N GLN A 15 -1.21 -20.03 33.64
CA GLN A 15 -0.79 -21.10 32.75
C GLN A 15 -0.54 -20.59 31.32
N GLU A 16 -1.40 -19.71 30.82
CA GLU A 16 -1.25 -19.06 29.52
C GLU A 16 0.03 -18.21 29.45
N VAL A 17 0.26 -17.36 30.46
CA VAL A 17 1.51 -16.56 30.55
C VAL A 17 2.74 -17.45 30.53
N ARG A 18 2.75 -18.54 31.32
CA ARG A 18 3.86 -19.50 31.34
C ARG A 18 4.08 -20.18 29.99
N ASN A 19 3.01 -20.43 29.25
CA ASN A 19 3.09 -20.98 27.89
C ASN A 19 3.83 -20.01 26.96
N TYR A 20 3.45 -18.72 26.94
CA TYR A 20 4.12 -17.71 26.13
C TYR A 20 5.59 -17.48 26.54
N LEU A 21 5.90 -17.53 27.84
CA LEU A 21 7.29 -17.45 28.33
C LEU A 21 8.13 -18.63 27.83
N ARG A 22 7.56 -19.84 27.79
CA ARG A 22 8.23 -21.03 27.23
C ARG A 22 8.51 -20.84 25.74
N LYS A 23 7.51 -20.40 24.96
CA LYS A 23 7.68 -20.10 23.53
C LYS A 23 8.77 -19.05 23.29
N THR A 24 8.76 -17.99 24.09
CA THR A 24 9.77 -16.91 24.04
C THR A 24 11.18 -17.46 24.29
N LYS A 25 11.34 -18.37 25.24
CA LYS A 25 12.65 -18.93 25.60
C LYS A 25 13.17 -19.96 24.60
N TYR A 26 12.30 -20.82 24.06
CA TYR A 26 12.74 -22.00 23.31
C TYR A 26 12.40 -21.95 21.82
N GLU A 27 11.30 -21.29 21.42
CA GLU A 27 10.82 -21.26 20.03
C GLU A 27 11.30 -19.98 19.31
N LEU A 28 11.12 -18.79 19.91
CA LEU A 28 11.49 -17.53 19.25
C LEU A 28 12.96 -17.44 18.83
N PRO A 29 13.96 -17.92 19.62
CA PRO A 29 15.35 -17.89 19.17
C PRO A 29 15.58 -18.75 17.92
N GLN A 30 14.76 -19.77 17.67
CA GLN A 30 14.86 -20.59 16.47
C GLN A 30 14.39 -19.84 15.21
N LEU A 31 13.52 -18.82 15.36
CA LEU A 31 13.05 -18.00 14.24
C LEU A 31 14.17 -17.17 13.62
N SER A 32 15.24 -16.87 14.37
CA SER A 32 16.42 -16.19 13.85
C SER A 32 17.07 -16.92 12.68
N LYS A 33 16.90 -18.24 12.58
CA LYS A 33 17.39 -19.06 11.46
C LYS A 33 16.71 -18.75 10.13
N PHE A 34 15.51 -18.18 10.18
CA PHE A 34 14.71 -17.81 9.01
C PHE A 34 14.69 -16.28 8.80
N ALA A 35 15.48 -15.52 9.55
CA ALA A 35 15.59 -14.09 9.37
C ALA A 35 16.40 -13.79 8.10
N GLU A 36 15.85 -12.92 7.26
CA GLU A 36 16.51 -12.37 6.08
C GLU A 36 16.90 -10.92 6.36
N GLU A 37 18.06 -10.49 5.85
CA GLU A 37 18.49 -9.09 5.97
C GLU A 37 17.59 -8.18 5.13
N PHE A 38 17.25 -7.00 5.67
CA PHE A 38 16.48 -6.01 4.93
C PHE A 38 17.36 -5.37 3.85
N ILE A 39 17.01 -5.63 2.60
CA ILE A 39 17.63 -4.98 1.44
C ILE A 39 16.67 -3.88 0.96
N PRO A 40 17.08 -2.60 0.96
CA PRO A 40 16.23 -1.52 0.50
C PRO A 40 15.88 -1.73 -0.98
N PRO A 41 14.65 -1.34 -1.39
CA PRO A 41 14.25 -1.44 -2.79
C PRO A 41 15.17 -0.60 -3.68
N SER A 42 15.43 -1.11 -4.88
CA SER A 42 16.20 -0.39 -5.90
C SER A 42 15.53 0.95 -6.25
N PRO A 43 16.28 2.00 -6.62
CA PRO A 43 15.70 3.23 -7.15
C PRO A 43 14.84 3.02 -8.41
N THR A 44 15.01 1.89 -9.12
CA THR A 44 14.17 1.51 -10.26
C THR A 44 12.78 1.03 -9.86
N SER A 45 12.59 0.52 -8.64
CA SER A 45 11.28 0.08 -8.14
C SER A 45 10.49 1.26 -7.59
N ILE A 46 9.78 1.95 -8.50
CA ILE A 46 9.01 3.16 -8.19
C ILE A 46 7.60 2.89 -7.64
N LEU A 47 7.08 1.67 -7.81
CA LEU A 47 5.69 1.32 -7.50
C LEU A 47 5.59 0.73 -6.09
N CYS A 48 4.79 1.37 -5.22
CA CYS A 48 4.48 0.84 -3.89
C CYS A 48 3.06 0.29 -3.84
N PHE A 49 2.92 -1.04 -3.74
CA PHE A 49 1.63 -1.69 -3.57
C PHE A 49 1.35 -1.99 -2.10
N LYS A 50 0.19 -1.55 -1.62
CA LYS A 50 -0.35 -1.89 -0.29
C LYS A 50 -1.55 -2.81 -0.43
N ASN A 51 -1.42 -3.99 0.19
CA ASN A 51 -2.49 -4.96 0.37
C ASN A 51 -2.93 -4.96 1.83
N SER A 52 -4.20 -5.26 2.10
CA SER A 52 -4.73 -5.38 3.46
C SER A 52 -5.18 -6.82 3.70
N TYR A 53 -4.77 -7.40 4.82
CA TYR A 53 -5.11 -8.78 5.18
C TYR A 53 -5.69 -8.80 6.60
N TYR A 54 -6.81 -9.52 6.80
CA TYR A 54 -7.38 -9.72 8.13
C TYR A 54 -7.23 -11.20 8.49
N ILE A 55 -6.52 -11.48 9.57
CA ILE A 55 -6.21 -12.85 10.00
C ILE A 55 -7.45 -13.45 10.67
N GLY A 56 -7.90 -14.61 10.16
CA GLY A 56 -9.03 -15.35 10.74
C GLY A 56 -10.41 -14.91 10.24
N GLU A 57 -10.50 -13.86 9.44
CA GLU A 57 -11.75 -13.35 8.88
C GLU A 57 -11.68 -13.24 7.35
N SER A 58 -12.77 -13.58 6.67
CA SER A 58 -12.94 -13.28 5.26
C SER A 58 -13.66 -11.94 5.14
N SER A 59 -12.93 -10.90 4.73
CA SER A 59 -13.51 -9.57 4.49
C SER A 59 -13.38 -9.20 3.02
N PRO A 60 -14.45 -8.73 2.35
CA PRO A 60 -14.39 -8.33 0.95
C PRO A 60 -13.38 -7.20 0.70
N ILE A 61 -13.09 -6.39 1.73
CA ILE A 61 -12.12 -5.29 1.69
C ILE A 61 -10.69 -5.80 1.44
N GLN A 62 -10.39 -7.08 1.73
CA GLN A 62 -9.06 -7.67 1.50
C GLN A 62 -8.65 -7.67 0.02
N ASN A 63 -9.63 -7.66 -0.89
CA ASN A 63 -9.37 -7.68 -2.32
C ASN A 63 -8.86 -6.33 -2.84
N LYS A 64 -9.13 -5.25 -2.10
CA LYS A 64 -8.69 -3.91 -2.46
C LYS A 64 -7.17 -3.80 -2.43
N VAL A 65 -6.60 -3.33 -3.54
CA VAL A 65 -5.19 -2.98 -3.65
C VAL A 65 -5.06 -1.48 -3.81
N VAL A 66 -4.08 -0.89 -3.12
CA VAL A 66 -3.71 0.52 -3.25
C VAL A 66 -2.32 0.60 -3.86
N LEU A 67 -2.16 1.44 -4.88
CA LEU A 67 -0.88 1.76 -5.50
C LEU A 67 -0.54 3.22 -5.20
N THR A 68 0.65 3.44 -4.67
CA THR A 68 1.23 4.76 -4.44
C THR A 68 2.49 4.92 -5.28
N ILE A 69 2.64 6.08 -5.90
CA ILE A 69 3.83 6.44 -6.68
C ILE A 69 4.26 7.86 -6.27
N GLU A 70 5.55 8.04 -5.98
CA GLU A 70 6.10 9.34 -5.63
C GLU A 70 6.32 10.20 -6.88
N LEU A 71 6.10 11.52 -6.75
CA LEU A 71 6.34 12.47 -7.84
C LEU A 71 7.80 12.49 -8.29
N HIS A 72 8.75 12.39 -7.35
CA HIS A 72 10.17 12.44 -7.65
C HIS A 72 10.60 11.27 -8.53
N SER A 73 10.13 10.06 -8.20
CA SER A 73 10.42 8.84 -8.96
C SER A 73 9.88 8.89 -10.39
N ILE A 74 8.67 9.42 -10.60
CA ILE A 74 8.11 9.60 -11.95
C ILE A 74 8.83 10.72 -12.71
N LYS A 75 9.21 11.80 -12.03
CA LYS A 75 9.91 12.93 -12.65
C LYS A 75 11.25 12.55 -13.28
N ALA A 76 11.93 11.53 -12.74
CA ALA A 76 13.15 11.01 -13.34
C ALA A 76 12.93 10.30 -14.70
N LEU A 77 11.69 9.89 -15.01
CA LEU A 77 11.36 9.10 -16.21
C LEU A 77 10.72 9.92 -17.35
N LEU A 78 10.24 11.13 -17.07
CA LEU A 78 9.44 11.94 -17.99
C LEU A 78 10.03 13.34 -18.15
N THR A 79 9.92 13.90 -19.35
CA THR A 79 10.21 15.32 -19.57
C THR A 79 9.17 16.19 -18.86
N GLN A 80 9.50 17.45 -18.55
CA GLN A 80 8.57 18.38 -17.86
C GLN A 80 7.18 18.48 -18.52
N LYS A 81 7.13 18.50 -19.86
CA LYS A 81 5.87 18.53 -20.63
C LYS A 81 5.05 17.23 -20.47
N GLN A 82 5.72 16.09 -20.54
CA GLN A 82 5.09 14.77 -20.35
C GLN A 82 4.62 14.59 -18.90
N LEU A 83 5.39 15.09 -17.93
CA LEU A 83 4.99 15.10 -16.52
C LEU A 83 3.74 15.94 -16.32
N HIS A 84 3.67 17.14 -16.89
CA HIS A 84 2.49 17.99 -16.82
C HIS A 84 1.25 17.26 -17.35
N LYS A 85 1.35 16.67 -18.54
CA LYS A 85 0.30 15.83 -19.13
C LYS A 85 -0.06 14.64 -18.23
N PHE A 86 0.92 13.93 -17.68
CA PHE A 86 0.68 12.80 -16.77
C PHE A 86 -0.11 13.22 -15.53
N VAL A 87 0.25 14.36 -14.92
CA VAL A 87 -0.45 14.90 -13.75
C VAL A 87 -1.89 15.28 -14.10
N LEU A 88 -2.12 15.94 -15.25
CA LEU A 88 -3.46 16.28 -15.73
C LEU A 88 -4.32 15.03 -15.95
N LEU A 89 -3.77 13.98 -16.58
CA LEU A 89 -4.47 12.70 -16.79
C LEU A 89 -4.83 12.00 -15.46
N CYS A 90 -3.99 12.15 -14.43
CA CYS A 90 -4.25 11.58 -13.11
C CYS A 90 -5.35 12.33 -12.33
N GLY A 91 -5.53 13.63 -12.61
CA GLY A 91 -6.53 14.49 -11.98
C GLY A 91 -6.51 14.42 -10.45
N PRO A 92 -7.64 14.10 -9.78
CA PRO A 92 -7.75 14.15 -8.32
C PRO A 92 -6.93 13.09 -7.58
N ARG A 93 -6.34 12.13 -8.30
CA ARG A 93 -5.48 11.09 -7.72
C ARG A 93 -4.09 11.61 -7.38
N PHE A 94 -3.68 12.70 -8.02
CA PHE A 94 -2.47 13.42 -7.63
C PHE A 94 -2.77 14.35 -6.47
N ASN A 95 -1.92 14.30 -5.45
CA ASN A 95 -2.21 14.90 -4.17
C ASN A 95 -1.29 16.11 -3.88
N GLY A 96 -0.44 16.50 -4.83
CA GLY A 96 0.62 17.50 -4.69
C GLY A 96 2.01 16.89 -4.48
N ILE A 97 2.07 15.69 -3.90
CA ILE A 97 3.32 15.03 -3.47
C ILE A 97 3.43 13.63 -4.10
N GLU A 98 2.35 12.87 -4.08
CA GLU A 98 2.26 11.50 -4.58
C GLU A 98 0.98 11.27 -5.40
N PHE A 99 1.02 10.23 -6.22
CA PHE A 99 -0.13 9.70 -6.94
C PHE A 99 -0.66 8.47 -6.22
N LYS A 100 -1.95 8.47 -5.90
CA LYS A 100 -2.59 7.37 -5.18
C LYS A 100 -3.75 6.80 -5.97
N PHE A 101 -3.64 5.52 -6.31
CA PHE A 101 -4.64 4.74 -7.02
C PHE A 101 -5.14 3.61 -6.12
N SER A 102 -6.40 3.22 -6.27
CA SER A 102 -6.90 2.00 -5.63
C SER A 102 -7.86 1.28 -6.56
N CYS A 103 -7.83 -0.05 -6.51
CA CYS A 103 -8.72 -0.90 -7.28
C CYS A 103 -9.32 -1.98 -6.37
N ASP A 104 -10.63 -2.17 -6.50
CA ASP A 104 -11.43 -3.18 -5.81
C ASP A 104 -12.52 -3.71 -6.75
N LYS A 105 -12.19 -3.80 -8.04
CA LYS A 105 -13.15 -4.19 -9.10
C LYS A 105 -13.25 -5.71 -9.25
N PHE A 106 -12.16 -6.40 -8.94
CA PHE A 106 -12.02 -7.83 -9.19
C PHE A 106 -12.06 -8.64 -7.88
N PRO A 107 -12.52 -9.91 -7.92
CA PRO A 107 -12.60 -10.77 -6.73
C PRO A 107 -11.26 -11.11 -6.09
N HIS A 108 -10.15 -11.01 -6.83
CA HIS A 108 -8.83 -11.36 -6.32
C HIS A 108 -7.90 -10.16 -6.29
N ALA A 109 -7.19 -9.97 -5.17
CA ALA A 109 -6.20 -8.90 -5.01
C ALA A 109 -5.14 -8.89 -6.13
N ASN A 110 -4.71 -10.07 -6.60
CA ASN A 110 -3.75 -10.17 -7.71
C ASN A 110 -4.28 -9.58 -9.03
N GLN A 111 -5.58 -9.73 -9.31
CA GLN A 111 -6.22 -9.14 -10.48
C GLN A 111 -6.32 -7.61 -10.33
N ASN A 112 -6.69 -7.13 -9.14
CA ASN A 112 -6.70 -5.69 -8.83
C ASN A 112 -5.30 -5.07 -8.94
N LYS A 113 -4.26 -5.77 -8.49
CA LYS A 113 -2.85 -5.36 -8.63
C LYS A 113 -2.44 -5.29 -10.10
N LYS A 114 -2.74 -6.32 -10.89
CA LYS A 114 -2.42 -6.35 -12.33
C LYS A 114 -3.11 -5.21 -13.08
N TYR A 115 -4.39 -4.97 -12.81
CA TYR A 115 -5.12 -3.85 -13.39
C TYR A 115 -4.49 -2.48 -13.07
N LEU A 116 -4.02 -2.28 -11.83
CA LEU A 116 -3.33 -1.04 -11.45
C LEU A 116 -1.99 -0.89 -12.18
N SER A 117 -1.24 -1.99 -12.38
CA SER A 117 -0.03 -1.97 -13.21
C SER A 117 -0.34 -1.54 -14.64
N ASP A 118 -1.28 -2.23 -15.28
CA ASP A 118 -1.65 -1.95 -16.68
C ASP A 118 -2.22 -0.53 -16.86
N LEU A 119 -2.88 0.01 -15.83
CA LEU A 119 -3.36 1.39 -15.82
C LEU A 119 -2.20 2.39 -15.82
N VAL A 120 -1.16 2.14 -15.02
CA VAL A 120 0.02 3.03 -14.98
C VAL A 120 0.79 2.96 -16.29
N ASP A 121 0.93 1.77 -16.89
CA ASP A 121 1.56 1.61 -18.19
C ASP A 121 0.81 2.44 -19.25
N LYS A 122 -0.52 2.35 -19.29
CA LYS A 122 -1.36 3.19 -20.17
C LYS A 122 -1.21 4.68 -19.91
N LEU A 123 -1.16 5.10 -18.65
CA LEU A 123 -0.96 6.51 -18.30
C LEU A 123 0.41 7.02 -18.77
N LEU A 124 1.45 6.20 -18.65
CA LEU A 124 2.80 6.52 -19.14
C LEU A 124 2.85 6.57 -20.67
N GLU A 125 2.19 5.64 -21.35
CA GLU A 125 2.06 5.65 -22.81
C GLU A 125 1.34 6.91 -23.28
N GLU A 126 0.17 7.22 -22.72
CA GLU A 126 -0.58 8.44 -23.08
C GLU A 126 0.22 9.71 -22.78
N ALA A 127 0.94 9.76 -21.66
CA ALA A 127 1.80 10.90 -21.33
C ALA A 127 2.95 11.10 -22.32
N LYS A 128 3.46 10.03 -22.93
CA LYS A 128 4.55 10.07 -23.92
C LYS A 128 4.09 10.35 -25.33
N LYS A 129 2.81 10.13 -25.67
CA LYS A 129 2.27 10.46 -27.00
C LYS A 129 2.38 11.97 -27.26
N GLU A 130 2.91 12.33 -28.43
CA GLU A 130 3.16 13.72 -28.83
C GLU A 130 1.95 14.47 -29.36
N ASP A 131 0.81 13.81 -29.47
CA ASP A 131 -0.41 14.29 -30.15
C ASP A 131 -0.97 15.56 -29.48
N ASP A 132 -1.66 15.40 -28.34
CA ASP A 132 -2.12 16.52 -27.50
C ASP A 132 -1.20 16.68 -26.28
N LYS A 133 -0.59 17.85 -26.10
CA LYS A 133 0.38 18.14 -25.03
C LYS A 133 -0.27 18.76 -23.80
N PHE A 134 -1.52 19.23 -23.89
CA PHE A 134 -2.24 19.91 -22.82
C PHE A 134 -1.42 21.03 -22.15
N GLU A 135 -0.67 21.82 -22.93
CA GLU A 135 0.15 22.93 -22.40
C GLU A 135 -0.69 24.15 -22.01
N ASP A 136 -1.88 24.27 -22.61
CA ASP A 136 -2.86 25.33 -22.40
C ASP A 136 -3.72 25.11 -21.14
N ILE A 137 -3.82 23.87 -20.65
CA ILE A 137 -4.64 23.52 -19.49
C ILE A 137 -3.79 23.64 -18.22
N PRO A 138 -4.12 24.56 -17.29
CA PRO A 138 -3.41 24.64 -16.02
C PRO A 138 -3.76 23.44 -15.12
N MET A 139 -2.82 23.07 -14.25
CA MET A 139 -3.05 22.03 -13.25
C MET A 139 -4.16 22.42 -12.27
N ASP A 140 -5.21 21.61 -12.15
CA ASP A 140 -6.27 21.82 -11.17
C ASP A 140 -5.81 21.43 -9.76
N THR A 141 -5.78 22.38 -8.83
CA THR A 141 -5.39 22.19 -7.43
C THR A 141 -6.57 22.19 -6.46
N ARG A 142 -7.81 22.36 -6.92
CA ARG A 142 -8.99 22.56 -6.06
C ARG A 142 -9.22 21.42 -5.08
N HIS A 143 -8.98 20.16 -5.50
CA HIS A 143 -9.12 18.98 -4.63
C HIS A 143 -8.03 18.93 -3.55
N ILE A 144 -6.83 19.44 -3.84
CA ILE A 144 -5.72 19.52 -2.89
C ILE A 144 -6.06 20.54 -1.80
N GLU A 145 -6.47 21.74 -2.20
CA GLU A 145 -6.86 22.81 -1.27
C GLU A 145 -8.02 22.40 -0.38
N LYS A 146 -9.05 21.77 -0.94
CA LYS A 146 -10.21 21.28 -0.18
C LYS A 146 -9.80 20.29 0.90
N ARG A 147 -8.79 19.46 0.64
CA ARG A 147 -8.26 18.50 1.61
C ARG A 147 -7.41 19.15 2.69
N LEU A 148 -6.68 20.23 2.37
CA LEU A 148 -5.89 20.98 3.34
C LEU A 148 -6.75 21.83 4.29
N LYS A 149 -7.92 22.28 3.83
CA LYS A 149 -8.87 23.06 4.64
C LYS A 149 -9.67 22.20 5.64
N LYS A 150 -9.58 20.88 5.55
CA LYS A 150 -10.29 19.93 6.41
C LYS A 150 -9.40 19.48 7.55
#